data_AF-A0A1B7NLP0-F1
#
_entry.id   AF-A0A1B7NLP0-F1
#
_cell.length_a   1.000
_cell.length_b   1.000
_cell.length_c   1.000
_cell.angle_alpha   90.00
_cell.angle_beta   90.00
_cell.angle_gamma   90.00
#
_symmetry.space_group_name_H-M   'P 1'
#
loop_
_entity.id
_entity.type
_entity.pdbx_description
1 polymer ?
#
loop_
_entity_poly.entity_id
_entity_poly.type
_entity_poly.pdbx_seq_one_letter_code
_entity_poly.pdbx_strand_id
1 'polypeptide(L)'
;MTTNPKPSILYAGRPIRYATSQWEKFQHHFTIIPYTSRSKSEFIHALQSGGPYSSINGILRPAISEPKTDLPLLDKELIAHLPTSCKIIASVNHGYDGIDTEELARRGIWYCNGAGAANDSTADIALFLIIAAFRYTTFSESRLREMRGAKYFRVEGDVVPYANTPRNRILGVVGMGRIGVEISLRAQALGMKIHYFSRTRKAADVEESLGGGVVYHSTLKEMLEVADCVVLACPHTPETHHILNRETFNVMKKGVRIVNIARGKCVDEDALADAIEDGTVAGVGLDVYHDE
;
A
#
# COMPACT_ATOMS: atom_id res chain seq x y z
N MET A 1 27.63 -32.89 -25.25
CA MET A 1 27.24 -32.26 -23.97
C MET A 1 25.79 -31.84 -24.11
N THR A 2 24.85 -32.55 -23.48
CA THR A 2 23.45 -32.16 -23.45
C THR A 2 23.33 -30.93 -22.56
N THR A 3 23.26 -29.74 -23.15
CA THR A 3 22.95 -28.52 -22.39
C THR A 3 21.56 -28.70 -21.81
N ASN A 4 21.44 -28.71 -20.48
CA ASN A 4 20.13 -28.71 -19.84
C ASN A 4 19.30 -27.55 -20.42
N PRO A 5 18.03 -27.78 -20.79
CA PRO A 5 17.18 -26.73 -21.30
C PRO A 5 17.05 -25.62 -20.26
N LYS A 6 17.07 -24.36 -20.72
CA LYS A 6 16.88 -23.18 -19.85
C LYS A 6 15.53 -23.30 -19.12
N PRO A 7 15.46 -22.99 -17.82
CA PRO A 7 14.18 -22.96 -17.11
C PRO A 7 13.23 -21.96 -17.77
N SER A 8 11.94 -22.28 -17.76
CA SER A 8 10.91 -21.47 -18.43
C SER A 8 10.21 -20.54 -17.44
N ILE A 9 10.12 -19.26 -17.79
CA ILE A 9 9.43 -18.24 -16.99
C ILE A 9 8.20 -17.76 -17.75
N LEU A 10 7.03 -17.91 -17.13
CA LEU A 10 5.80 -17.29 -17.62
C LEU A 10 5.86 -15.79 -17.33
N TYR A 11 5.78 -14.98 -18.39
CA TYR A 11 5.89 -13.53 -18.33
C TYR A 11 4.51 -12.89 -18.50
N ALA A 12 3.97 -12.34 -17.41
CA ALA A 12 2.66 -11.70 -17.36
C ALA A 12 2.81 -10.17 -17.24
N GLY A 13 3.09 -9.50 -18.36
CA GLY A 13 3.16 -8.04 -18.41
C GLY A 13 3.58 -7.47 -19.77
N ARG A 14 3.70 -6.13 -19.84
CA ARG A 14 4.25 -5.40 -20.99
C ARG A 14 5.76 -5.56 -21.10
N PRO A 15 6.37 -5.27 -22.26
CA PRO A 15 7.84 -5.23 -22.40
C PRO A 15 8.51 -4.34 -21.34
N ILE A 16 9.64 -4.80 -20.80
CA ILE A 16 10.43 -4.04 -19.83
C ILE A 16 10.96 -2.75 -20.47
N ARG A 17 10.66 -1.60 -19.86
CA ARG A 17 11.04 -0.27 -20.38
C ARG A 17 12.28 0.34 -19.75
N TYR A 18 12.55 0.04 -18.48
CA TYR A 18 13.57 0.74 -17.70
C TYR A 18 14.77 -0.16 -17.37
N ALA A 19 14.53 -1.34 -16.80
CA ALA A 19 15.57 -2.30 -16.42
C ALA A 19 16.04 -3.16 -17.61
N THR A 20 16.33 -2.53 -18.76
CA THR A 20 16.60 -3.23 -20.03
C THR A 20 17.85 -4.11 -19.95
N SER A 21 18.94 -3.63 -19.35
CA SER A 21 20.17 -4.41 -19.19
C SER A 21 20.00 -5.63 -18.28
N GLN A 22 19.18 -5.52 -17.22
CA GLN A 22 18.85 -6.61 -16.32
C GLN A 22 17.92 -7.60 -17.02
N TRP A 23 16.99 -7.10 -17.84
CA TRP A 23 16.09 -7.91 -18.63
C TRP A 23 16.83 -8.73 -19.70
N GLU A 24 17.78 -8.14 -20.42
CA GLU A 24 18.64 -8.86 -21.38
C GLU A 24 19.41 -9.99 -20.72
N LYS A 25 20.01 -9.73 -19.55
CA LYS A 25 20.67 -10.76 -18.73
C LYS A 25 19.68 -11.85 -18.32
N PHE A 26 18.47 -11.48 -17.89
CA PHE A 26 17.43 -12.43 -17.50
C PHE A 26 17.04 -13.35 -18.66
N GLN A 27 16.83 -12.80 -19.86
CA GLN A 27 16.54 -13.55 -21.09
C GLN A 27 17.68 -14.47 -21.53
N HIS A 28 18.93 -14.16 -21.14
CA HIS A 28 20.05 -15.07 -21.37
C HIS A 28 19.93 -16.36 -20.53
N HIS A 29 19.40 -16.29 -19.32
CA HIS A 29 19.30 -17.44 -18.41
C HIS A 29 17.98 -18.23 -18.53
N PHE A 30 16.91 -17.60 -19.00
CA PHE A 30 15.57 -18.18 -19.00
C PHE A 30 14.91 -18.20 -20.37
N THR A 31 14.09 -19.21 -20.61
CA THR A 31 13.13 -19.21 -21.73
C THR A 31 11.91 -18.40 -21.30
N ILE A 32 11.60 -17.32 -22.01
CA ILE A 32 10.46 -16.46 -21.68
C ILE A 32 9.22 -16.91 -22.44
N ILE A 33 8.17 -17.28 -21.71
CA ILE A 33 6.88 -17.68 -22.28
C ILE A 33 5.88 -16.55 -22.03
N PRO A 34 5.30 -15.92 -23.06
CA PRO A 34 4.32 -14.86 -22.86
C PRO A 34 3.02 -15.42 -22.28
N TYR A 35 2.47 -14.73 -21.28
CA TYR A 35 1.12 -14.98 -20.77
C TYR A 35 0.08 -14.44 -21.76
N THR A 36 -0.89 -15.28 -22.14
CA THR A 36 -1.90 -14.96 -23.16
C THR A 36 -3.33 -15.32 -22.74
N SER A 37 -3.53 -15.98 -21.59
CA SER A 37 -4.85 -16.37 -21.12
C SER A 37 -5.71 -15.15 -20.76
N ARG A 38 -7.00 -15.21 -21.09
CA ARG A 38 -7.97 -14.11 -20.95
C ARG A 38 -8.93 -14.30 -19.78
N SER A 39 -8.88 -15.46 -19.12
CA SER A 39 -9.71 -15.78 -17.97
C SER A 39 -8.96 -16.73 -17.02
N LYS A 40 -9.42 -16.79 -15.77
CA LYS A 40 -8.93 -17.76 -14.78
C LYS A 40 -9.06 -19.19 -15.29
N SER A 41 -10.19 -19.55 -15.89
CA SER A 41 -10.44 -20.88 -16.43
C SER A 41 -9.51 -21.24 -17.59
N GLU A 42 -9.26 -20.30 -18.51
CA GLU A 42 -8.30 -20.49 -19.60
C GLU A 42 -6.87 -20.67 -19.06
N PHE A 43 -6.50 -19.90 -18.03
CA PHE A 43 -5.19 -20.05 -17.42
C PHE A 43 -5.03 -21.41 -16.72
N ILE A 44 -6.04 -21.84 -15.97
CA ILE A 44 -6.07 -23.18 -15.34
C ILE A 44 -5.93 -24.27 -16.40
N HIS A 45 -6.64 -24.16 -17.53
CA HIS A 45 -6.53 -25.12 -18.63
C HIS A 45 -5.12 -25.14 -19.24
N ALA A 46 -4.52 -23.96 -19.44
CA ALA A 46 -3.17 -23.83 -20.00
C ALA A 46 -2.06 -24.39 -19.09
N LEU A 47 -2.32 -24.49 -17.78
CA LEU A 47 -1.43 -25.14 -16.80
C LEU A 47 -1.55 -26.68 -16.79
N GLN A 48 -2.63 -27.26 -17.34
CA GLN A 48 -2.82 -28.71 -17.37
C GLN A 48 -1.86 -29.40 -18.35
N SER A 49 -1.68 -30.72 -18.19
CA SER A 49 -0.79 -31.52 -19.04
C SER A 49 -1.09 -31.32 -20.53
N GLY A 50 -0.05 -31.07 -21.33
CA GLY A 50 -0.17 -30.71 -22.75
C GLY A 50 -0.45 -29.23 -23.03
N GLY A 51 -0.79 -28.44 -22.00
CA GLY A 51 -0.96 -27.00 -22.11
C GLY A 51 0.37 -26.23 -22.21
N PRO A 52 0.35 -24.99 -22.73
CA PRO A 52 1.56 -24.19 -22.97
C PRO A 52 2.30 -23.79 -21.69
N TYR A 53 1.66 -23.87 -20.53
CA TYR A 53 2.25 -23.50 -19.24
C TYR A 53 2.51 -24.71 -18.32
N SER A 54 2.31 -25.93 -18.83
CA SER A 54 2.38 -27.18 -18.04
C SER A 54 3.75 -27.51 -17.44
N SER A 55 4.82 -26.85 -17.90
CA SER A 55 6.20 -27.09 -17.48
C SER A 55 6.96 -25.84 -17.04
N ILE A 56 6.25 -24.73 -16.76
CA ILE A 56 6.90 -23.49 -16.30
C ILE A 56 7.63 -23.70 -14.98
N ASN A 57 8.75 -23.01 -14.81
CA ASN A 57 9.58 -23.03 -13.61
C ASN A 57 9.33 -21.82 -12.70
N GLY A 58 8.77 -20.75 -13.24
CA GLY A 58 8.34 -19.60 -12.45
C GLY A 58 7.45 -18.65 -13.21
N ILE A 59 6.93 -17.67 -12.50
CA ILE A 59 6.09 -16.59 -13.03
C ILE A 59 6.75 -15.26 -12.71
N LEU A 60 6.87 -14.38 -13.71
CA LEU A 60 7.29 -13.01 -13.55
C LEU A 60 6.14 -12.08 -13.98
N ARG A 61 5.70 -11.25 -13.05
CA ARG A 61 4.69 -10.20 -13.26
C ARG A 61 5.34 -8.82 -13.04
N PRO A 62 5.84 -8.17 -14.10
CA PRO A 62 6.60 -6.92 -14.00
C PRO A 62 5.74 -5.64 -13.99
N ALA A 63 4.40 -5.75 -14.00
CA ALA A 63 3.49 -4.61 -14.03
C ALA A 63 2.18 -4.87 -13.25
N ILE A 64 1.53 -3.78 -12.83
CA ILE A 64 0.22 -3.78 -12.17
C ILE A 64 -0.89 -3.80 -13.23
N SER A 65 -1.97 -4.53 -12.93
CA SER A 65 -3.27 -4.68 -13.61
C SER A 65 -3.42 -4.10 -15.02
N GLU A 66 -3.63 -5.00 -15.99
CA GLU A 66 -4.14 -4.65 -17.32
C GLU A 66 -5.22 -5.64 -17.75
N PRO A 67 -6.34 -5.20 -18.37
CA PRO A 67 -7.47 -6.04 -18.76
C PRO A 67 -7.15 -7.25 -19.68
N LYS A 68 -5.89 -7.42 -20.12
CA LYS A 68 -5.43 -8.47 -21.04
C LYS A 68 -4.21 -9.27 -20.57
N THR A 69 -3.56 -8.87 -19.47
CA THR A 69 -2.38 -9.59 -18.91
C THR A 69 -2.46 -9.67 -17.39
N ASP A 70 -3.62 -9.37 -16.80
CA ASP A 70 -3.79 -9.51 -15.36
C ASP A 70 -3.77 -11.00 -15.02
N LEU A 71 -2.73 -11.38 -14.29
CA LEU A 71 -2.68 -12.70 -13.72
C LEU A 71 -3.82 -12.79 -12.70
N PRO A 72 -4.71 -13.79 -12.79
CA PRO A 72 -5.78 -13.94 -11.83
C PRO A 72 -5.21 -14.04 -10.41
N LEU A 73 -6.03 -13.74 -9.41
CA LEU A 73 -5.65 -13.89 -8.01
C LEU A 73 -5.07 -15.29 -7.77
N LEU A 74 -3.91 -15.34 -7.13
CA LEU A 74 -3.25 -16.59 -6.74
C LEU A 74 -3.92 -17.09 -5.46
N ASP A 75 -5.19 -17.44 -5.59
CA ASP A 75 -5.97 -18.10 -4.55
C ASP A 75 -5.68 -19.61 -4.52
N LYS A 76 -6.19 -20.28 -3.49
CA LYS A 76 -6.00 -21.71 -3.27
C LYS A 76 -6.39 -22.58 -4.48
N GLU A 77 -7.48 -22.22 -5.18
CA GLU A 77 -7.93 -22.94 -6.37
C GLU A 77 -6.90 -22.84 -7.48
N LEU A 78 -6.49 -21.61 -7.86
CA LEU A 78 -5.53 -21.41 -8.93
C LEU A 78 -4.17 -22.03 -8.62
N ILE A 79 -3.72 -21.86 -7.37
CA ILE A 79 -2.43 -22.40 -6.93
C ILE A 79 -2.41 -23.91 -7.11
N ALA A 80 -3.47 -24.64 -6.78
CA ALA A 80 -3.54 -26.10 -6.92
C ALA A 80 -3.20 -26.60 -8.34
N HIS A 81 -3.46 -25.78 -9.36
CA HIS A 81 -3.19 -26.10 -10.77
C HIS A 81 -1.79 -25.75 -11.27
N LEU A 82 -0.98 -24.99 -10.52
CA LEU A 82 0.40 -24.67 -10.95
C LEU A 82 1.22 -25.97 -11.10
N PRO A 83 2.09 -26.11 -12.10
CA PRO A 83 2.88 -27.33 -12.26
C PRO A 83 3.89 -27.49 -11.13
N THR A 84 4.23 -28.74 -10.79
CA THR A 84 5.21 -29.07 -9.73
C THR A 84 6.61 -28.52 -10.01
N SER A 85 6.91 -28.21 -11.27
CA SER A 85 8.12 -27.54 -11.73
C SER A 85 8.20 -26.07 -11.35
N CYS A 86 7.07 -25.42 -11.06
CA CYS A 86 7.01 -24.03 -10.63
C CYS A 86 7.61 -23.90 -9.23
N LYS A 87 8.62 -23.04 -9.07
CA LYS A 87 9.34 -22.84 -7.80
C LYS A 87 9.33 -21.40 -7.31
N ILE A 88 9.01 -20.43 -8.17
CA ILE A 88 9.05 -19.01 -7.82
C ILE A 88 8.02 -18.19 -8.59
N ILE A 89 7.40 -17.24 -7.90
CA ILE A 89 6.53 -16.22 -8.46
C ILE A 89 7.06 -14.86 -7.99
N ALA A 90 7.44 -14.01 -8.93
CA ALA A 90 7.90 -12.66 -8.66
C ALA A 90 6.89 -11.64 -9.21
N SER A 91 6.45 -10.71 -8.38
CA SER A 91 5.47 -9.68 -8.72
C SER A 91 5.94 -8.30 -8.25
N VAL A 92 5.63 -7.26 -9.02
CA VAL A 92 5.98 -5.87 -8.68
C VAL A 92 5.12 -5.24 -7.59
N ASN A 93 3.98 -5.85 -7.26
CA ASN A 93 3.07 -5.30 -6.26
C ASN A 93 3.75 -5.24 -4.88
N HIS A 94 3.49 -4.19 -4.11
CA HIS A 94 3.92 -4.15 -2.71
C HIS A 94 3.02 -5.03 -1.84
N GLY A 95 1.71 -4.75 -1.85
CA GLY A 95 0.74 -5.59 -1.17
C GLY A 95 0.42 -6.87 -1.95
N TYR A 96 0.01 -7.88 -1.21
CA TYR A 96 -0.20 -9.24 -1.70
C TYR A 96 -1.50 -9.83 -1.12
N ASP A 97 -2.48 -8.97 -0.85
CA ASP A 97 -3.73 -9.32 -0.18
C ASP A 97 -4.54 -10.38 -0.96
N GLY A 98 -4.35 -10.43 -2.28
CA GLY A 98 -4.97 -11.42 -3.18
C GLY A 98 -4.12 -12.69 -3.44
N ILE A 99 -3.09 -12.95 -2.62
CA ILE A 99 -2.14 -14.04 -2.81
C ILE A 99 -2.16 -14.95 -1.58
N ASP A 100 -2.54 -16.21 -1.75
CA ASP A 100 -2.48 -17.22 -0.69
C ASP A 100 -1.04 -17.71 -0.51
N THR A 101 -0.26 -16.94 0.25
CA THR A 101 1.17 -17.22 0.50
C THR A 101 1.38 -18.48 1.35
N GLU A 102 0.42 -18.89 2.17
CA GLU A 102 0.50 -20.14 2.92
C GLU A 102 0.40 -21.34 1.98
N GLU A 103 -0.53 -21.32 1.03
CA GLU A 103 -0.68 -22.41 0.06
C GLU A 103 0.52 -22.50 -0.90
N LEU A 104 1.06 -21.35 -1.32
CA LEU A 104 2.33 -21.33 -2.08
C LEU A 104 3.46 -21.98 -1.27
N ALA A 105 3.60 -21.64 0.02
CA ALA A 105 4.61 -22.21 0.91
C ALA A 105 4.44 -23.72 1.10
N ARG A 106 3.20 -24.21 1.31
CA ARG A 106 2.91 -25.66 1.42
C ARG A 106 3.36 -26.44 0.18
N ARG A 107 3.36 -25.80 -0.99
CA ARG A 107 3.79 -26.39 -2.26
C ARG A 107 5.26 -26.14 -2.60
N GLY A 108 6.00 -25.47 -1.71
CA GLY A 108 7.41 -25.15 -1.89
C GLY A 108 7.65 -24.11 -2.99
N ILE A 109 6.71 -23.19 -3.20
CA ILE A 109 6.79 -22.11 -4.18
C ILE A 109 7.09 -20.81 -3.45
N TRP A 110 8.19 -20.15 -3.84
CA TRP A 110 8.56 -18.84 -3.31
C TRP A 110 7.69 -17.75 -3.94
N TYR A 111 7.20 -16.82 -3.11
CA TYR A 111 6.56 -15.60 -3.58
C TYR A 111 7.44 -14.39 -3.21
N CYS A 112 7.79 -13.59 -4.21
CA CYS A 112 8.59 -12.39 -4.06
C CYS A 112 7.77 -11.19 -4.55
N ASN A 113 7.47 -10.25 -3.66
CA ASN A 113 6.78 -9.01 -3.98
C ASN A 113 7.79 -7.87 -4.26
N GLY A 114 7.29 -6.71 -4.66
CA GLY A 114 8.08 -5.50 -4.91
C GLY A 114 8.37 -4.67 -3.64
N ALA A 115 8.40 -5.30 -2.46
CA ALA A 115 8.57 -4.58 -1.20
C ALA A 115 9.86 -3.75 -1.20
N GLY A 116 9.73 -2.47 -0.87
CA GLY A 116 10.84 -1.52 -0.86
C GLY A 116 10.90 -0.57 -2.06
N ALA A 117 10.37 -0.97 -3.23
CA ALA A 117 10.56 -0.20 -4.47
C ALA A 117 9.87 1.17 -4.47
N ALA A 118 8.78 1.32 -3.72
CA ALA A 118 7.97 2.54 -3.70
C ALA A 118 7.90 3.19 -2.30
N ASN A 119 8.84 2.88 -1.40
CA ASN A 119 8.78 3.40 -0.03
C ASN A 119 8.78 4.93 -0.01
N ASP A 120 9.76 5.55 -0.69
CA ASP A 120 9.90 7.00 -0.74
C ASP A 120 8.69 7.65 -1.40
N SER A 121 8.29 7.17 -2.58
CA SER A 121 7.15 7.74 -3.32
C SER A 121 5.85 7.65 -2.52
N THR A 122 5.61 6.53 -1.83
CA THR A 122 4.40 6.38 -0.98
C THR A 122 4.48 7.28 0.25
N ALA A 123 5.66 7.41 0.87
CA ALA A 123 5.85 8.30 2.00
C ALA A 123 5.70 9.78 1.62
N ASP A 124 6.13 10.16 0.42
CA ASP A 124 5.94 11.52 -0.12
C ASP A 124 4.45 11.83 -0.34
N ILE A 125 3.67 10.88 -0.87
CA ILE A 125 2.21 11.01 -0.98
C ILE A 125 1.57 11.14 0.40
N ALA A 126 1.96 10.32 1.37
CA ALA A 126 1.46 10.42 2.72
C ALA A 126 1.75 11.80 3.34
N LEU A 127 2.97 12.32 3.17
CA LEU A 127 3.34 13.66 3.65
C LEU A 127 2.51 14.75 2.98
N PHE A 128 2.31 14.67 1.67
CA PHE A 128 1.43 15.56 0.92
C PHE A 128 0.00 15.53 1.49
N LEU A 129 -0.56 14.34 1.70
CA LEU A 129 -1.91 14.15 2.25
C LEU A 129 -2.03 14.66 3.69
N ILE A 130 -1.01 14.47 4.53
CA ILE A 130 -0.95 15.05 5.88
C ILE A 130 -1.02 16.57 5.79
N ILE A 131 -0.19 17.21 4.95
CA ILE A 131 -0.21 18.66 4.78
C ILE A 131 -1.58 19.12 4.25
N ALA A 132 -2.14 18.41 3.26
CA ALA A 132 -3.45 18.72 2.70
C ALA A 132 -4.56 18.63 3.75
N ALA A 133 -4.56 17.62 4.62
CA ALA A 133 -5.54 17.46 5.70
C ALA A 133 -5.40 18.54 6.80
N PHE A 134 -4.20 19.07 7.02
CA PHE A 134 -3.98 20.19 7.94
C PHE A 134 -4.34 21.56 7.34
N ARG A 135 -4.12 21.74 6.04
CA ARG A 135 -4.15 23.06 5.37
C ARG A 135 -5.30 23.24 4.37
N TYR A 136 -6.10 22.20 4.12
CA TYR A 136 -7.21 22.20 3.17
C TYR A 136 -6.80 22.70 1.77
N THR A 137 -5.62 22.28 1.30
CA THR A 137 -5.08 22.69 0.00
C THR A 137 -5.97 22.24 -1.15
N THR A 138 -6.49 21.02 -1.10
CA THR A 138 -7.41 20.47 -2.11
C THR A 138 -8.69 21.30 -2.23
N PHE A 139 -9.29 21.68 -1.10
CA PHE A 139 -10.45 22.58 -1.09
C PHE A 139 -10.08 23.93 -1.71
N SER A 140 -8.96 24.51 -1.29
CA SER A 140 -8.51 25.82 -1.78
C SER A 140 -8.29 25.81 -3.29
N GLU A 141 -7.63 24.77 -3.82
CA GLU A 141 -7.41 24.58 -5.25
C GLU A 141 -8.73 24.42 -6.02
N SER A 142 -9.66 23.58 -5.52
CA SER A 142 -10.97 23.38 -6.15
C SER A 142 -11.73 24.71 -6.26
N ARG A 143 -11.81 25.45 -5.15
CA ARG A 143 -12.52 26.74 -5.09
C ARG A 143 -11.93 27.78 -6.04
N LEU A 144 -10.60 27.86 -6.14
CA LEU A 144 -9.94 28.77 -7.07
C LEU A 144 -10.24 28.41 -8.54
N ARG A 145 -10.24 27.12 -8.88
CA ARG A 145 -10.58 26.63 -10.23
C ARG A 145 -12.04 26.90 -10.58
N GLU A 146 -12.96 26.65 -9.66
CA GLU A 146 -14.40 26.91 -9.82
C GLU A 146 -14.70 28.40 -10.06
N MET A 147 -14.09 29.28 -9.28
CA MET A 147 -14.35 30.72 -9.37
C MET A 147 -13.76 31.37 -10.64
N ARG A 148 -12.87 30.67 -11.36
CA ARG A 148 -12.17 31.18 -12.55
C ARG A 148 -11.53 32.57 -12.35
N GLY A 149 -11.06 32.87 -11.13
CA GLY A 149 -10.53 34.20 -10.78
C GLY A 149 -9.70 34.21 -9.51
N ALA A 150 -8.75 35.15 -9.43
CA ALA A 150 -7.74 35.25 -8.36
C ALA A 150 -8.27 35.92 -7.06
N LYS A 151 -9.48 35.57 -6.60
CA LYS A 151 -10.00 36.06 -5.30
C LYS A 151 -9.41 35.27 -4.13
N TYR A 152 -8.09 35.23 -4.06
CA TYR A 152 -7.30 34.47 -3.09
C TYR A 152 -7.78 34.69 -1.64
N PHE A 153 -7.91 35.95 -1.21
CA PHE A 153 -8.31 36.29 0.16
C PHE A 153 -9.70 35.79 0.56
N ARG A 154 -10.59 35.54 -0.40
CA ARG A 154 -11.91 34.95 -0.11
C ARG A 154 -11.77 33.48 0.28
N VAL A 155 -10.99 32.72 -0.49
CA VAL A 155 -10.72 31.29 -0.22
C VAL A 155 -9.92 31.14 1.07
N GLU A 156 -8.95 32.03 1.29
CA GLU A 156 -8.20 32.06 2.54
C GLU A 156 -9.13 32.24 3.75
N GLY A 157 -10.10 33.16 3.66
CA GLY A 157 -11.11 33.36 4.70
C GLY A 157 -11.98 32.12 4.99
N ASP A 158 -12.29 31.30 3.98
CA ASP A 158 -13.06 30.06 4.15
C ASP A 158 -12.25 28.97 4.89
N VAL A 159 -10.91 29.00 4.80
CA VAL A 159 -10.01 27.93 5.28
C VAL A 159 -9.37 28.26 6.62
N VAL A 160 -9.00 29.51 6.86
CA VAL A 160 -8.29 29.97 8.07
C VAL A 160 -8.94 29.49 9.39
N PRO A 161 -10.28 29.45 9.54
CA PRO A 161 -10.90 28.97 10.78
C PRO A 161 -10.63 27.49 11.11
N TYR A 162 -10.30 26.68 10.10
CA TYR A 162 -10.15 25.22 10.21
C TYR A 162 -8.70 24.76 10.05
N ALA A 163 -7.91 25.49 9.25
CA ALA A 163 -6.53 25.17 8.96
C ALA A 163 -5.65 25.25 10.21
N ASN A 164 -4.73 24.29 10.33
CA ASN A 164 -3.81 24.19 11.44
C ASN A 164 -2.39 23.90 10.93
N THR A 165 -1.38 24.25 11.72
CA THR A 165 -0.01 23.83 11.43
C THR A 165 0.22 22.39 11.92
N PRO A 166 0.90 21.52 11.13
CA PRO A 166 1.33 20.22 11.61
C PRO A 166 2.36 20.31 12.74
N ARG A 167 3.14 21.40 12.83
CA ARG A 167 4.18 21.58 13.84
C ARG A 167 3.64 21.39 15.26
N ASN A 168 4.39 20.67 16.09
CA ASN A 168 4.08 20.32 17.49
C ASN A 168 2.87 19.39 17.68
N ARG A 169 2.24 18.90 16.59
CA ARG A 169 1.15 17.92 16.63
C ARG A 169 1.70 16.50 16.69
N ILE A 170 0.90 15.59 17.24
CA ILE A 170 1.21 14.16 17.29
C ILE A 170 0.69 13.49 16.02
N LEU A 171 1.61 12.88 15.26
CA LEU A 171 1.29 11.94 14.19
C LEU A 171 1.30 10.52 14.76
N GLY A 172 0.14 9.87 14.78
CA GLY A 172 -0.01 8.45 15.08
C GLY A 172 0.15 7.60 13.82
N VAL A 173 1.19 6.78 13.76
CA VAL A 173 1.48 5.88 12.63
C VAL A 173 0.98 4.47 12.95
N VAL A 174 -0.02 4.00 12.22
CA VAL A 174 -0.50 2.61 12.30
C VAL A 174 0.28 1.77 11.30
N GLY A 175 1.21 0.96 11.81
CA GLY A 175 2.13 0.16 11.01
C GLY A 175 3.47 0.86 10.75
N MET A 176 4.42 0.69 11.68
CA MET A 176 5.79 1.19 11.55
C MET A 176 6.65 0.21 10.70
N GLY A 177 6.27 0.05 9.44
CA GLY A 177 7.07 -0.65 8.42
C GLY A 177 8.11 0.28 7.79
N ARG A 178 8.70 -0.11 6.65
CA ARG A 178 9.62 0.76 5.90
C ARG A 178 8.97 2.08 5.49
N ILE A 179 7.74 2.03 4.96
CA ILE A 179 6.96 3.24 4.62
C ILE A 179 6.67 4.08 5.86
N GLY A 180 6.22 3.47 6.97
CA GLY A 180 5.96 4.19 8.23
C GLY A 180 7.18 4.93 8.78
N VAL A 181 8.38 4.34 8.66
CA VAL A 181 9.65 4.99 9.02
C VAL A 181 9.92 6.19 8.13
N GLU A 182 9.81 6.04 6.80
CA GLU A 182 10.02 7.14 5.85
C GLU A 182 9.04 8.31 6.03
N ILE A 183 7.77 8.00 6.34
CA ILE A 183 6.75 9.00 6.70
C ILE A 183 7.16 9.73 7.98
N SER A 184 7.60 8.98 9.00
CA SER A 184 7.98 9.53 10.30
C SER A 184 9.15 10.51 10.19
N LEU A 185 10.20 10.16 9.44
CA LEU A 185 11.36 11.03 9.18
C LEU A 185 10.92 12.36 8.55
N ARG A 186 10.05 12.30 7.54
CA ARG A 186 9.54 13.48 6.83
C ARG A 186 8.62 14.33 7.72
N ALA A 187 7.75 13.70 8.50
CA ALA A 187 6.85 14.38 9.43
C ALA A 187 7.62 15.07 10.57
N GLN A 188 8.73 14.49 11.03
CA GLN A 188 9.63 15.13 12.00
C GLN A 188 10.27 16.41 11.45
N ALA A 189 10.58 16.46 10.15
CA ALA A 189 11.06 17.69 9.51
C ALA A 189 10.01 18.83 9.53
N LEU A 190 8.71 18.49 9.59
CA LEU A 190 7.63 19.46 9.83
C LEU A 190 7.49 19.85 11.32
N GLY A 191 8.25 19.21 12.21
CA GLY A 191 8.19 19.39 13.66
C GLY A 191 7.07 18.61 14.34
N MET A 192 6.55 17.54 13.72
CA MET A 192 5.58 16.64 14.36
C MET A 192 6.27 15.71 15.37
N LYS A 193 5.52 15.30 16.40
CA LYS A 193 5.90 14.23 17.32
C LYS A 193 5.37 12.91 16.79
N ILE A 194 6.18 11.87 16.80
CA ILE A 194 5.80 10.58 16.21
C ILE A 194 5.40 9.62 17.33
N HIS A 195 4.16 9.16 17.24
CA HIS A 195 3.63 8.05 18.02
C HIS A 195 3.32 6.92 17.05
N TYR A 196 3.46 5.67 17.48
CA TYR A 196 3.14 4.56 16.59
C TYR A 196 2.53 3.38 17.31
N PHE A 197 1.69 2.67 16.57
CA PHE A 197 1.16 1.37 16.94
C PHE A 197 1.60 0.34 15.91
N SER A 198 2.04 -0.80 16.40
CA SER A 198 2.35 -1.99 15.60
C SER A 198 2.24 -3.22 16.49
N ARG A 199 1.84 -4.36 15.91
CA ARG A 199 1.72 -5.64 16.63
C ARG A 199 2.98 -6.01 17.42
N THR A 200 4.15 -5.58 16.95
CA THR A 200 5.42 -5.75 17.65
C THR A 200 6.15 -4.41 17.66
N ARG A 201 6.64 -4.00 18.83
CA ARG A 201 7.53 -2.85 18.99
C ARG A 201 8.75 -3.02 18.07
N LYS A 202 9.18 -1.93 17.45
CA LYS A 202 10.37 -1.96 16.60
C LYS A 202 11.63 -2.12 17.45
N ALA A 203 12.66 -2.67 16.84
CA ALA A 203 13.96 -2.78 17.47
C ALA A 203 14.51 -1.36 17.78
N ALA A 204 15.38 -1.28 18.79
CA ALA A 204 15.87 0.00 19.30
C ALA A 204 16.61 0.84 18.25
N ASP A 205 17.32 0.18 17.32
CA ASP A 205 18.01 0.81 16.19
C ASP A 205 17.05 1.54 15.24
N VAL A 206 15.87 0.98 15.00
CA VAL A 206 14.82 1.65 14.20
C VAL A 206 14.28 2.88 14.93
N GLU A 207 13.98 2.78 16.23
CA GLU A 207 13.52 3.93 17.02
C GLU A 207 14.59 5.03 17.13
N GLU A 208 15.87 4.64 17.25
CA GLU A 208 17.01 5.56 17.26
C GLU A 208 17.20 6.25 15.92
N SER A 209 17.01 5.54 14.80
CA SER A 209 17.06 6.15 13.45
C SER A 209 16.00 7.24 13.24
N LEU A 210 14.92 7.22 14.04
CA LEU A 210 13.88 8.26 14.10
C LEU A 210 14.19 9.31 15.18
N GLY A 211 15.44 9.45 15.61
CA GLY A 211 15.87 10.44 16.60
C GLY A 211 15.51 10.12 18.04
N GLY A 212 15.13 8.87 18.37
CA GLY A 212 14.94 8.38 19.74
C GLY A 212 13.73 8.93 20.52
N GLY A 213 13.06 9.96 20.00
CA GLY A 213 11.88 10.61 20.60
C GLY A 213 10.53 10.02 20.16
N VAL A 214 10.53 8.87 19.49
CA VAL A 214 9.29 8.21 19.03
C VAL A 214 8.64 7.42 20.17
N VAL A 215 7.31 7.46 20.25
CA VAL A 215 6.55 6.79 21.32
C VAL A 215 5.80 5.58 20.78
N TYR A 216 6.19 4.39 21.23
CA TYR A 216 5.44 3.16 20.97
C TYR A 216 4.21 3.05 21.88
N HIS A 217 3.08 2.67 21.31
CA HIS A 217 1.86 2.31 22.03
C HIS A 217 1.58 0.82 21.92
N SER A 218 1.28 0.19 23.05
CA SER A 218 1.03 -1.26 23.11
C SER A 218 -0.33 -1.64 22.53
N THR A 219 -1.27 -0.70 22.55
CA THR A 219 -2.60 -0.85 21.95
C THR A 219 -2.88 0.28 20.96
N LEU A 220 -3.75 0.00 19.97
CA LEU A 220 -4.18 1.03 19.02
C LEU A 220 -4.90 2.17 19.74
N LYS A 221 -5.79 1.84 20.69
CA LYS A 221 -6.60 2.80 21.44
C LYS A 221 -5.75 3.85 22.16
N GLU A 222 -4.71 3.45 22.88
CA GLU A 222 -3.78 4.37 23.57
C GLU A 222 -3.16 5.39 22.61
N MET A 223 -2.79 4.96 21.40
CA MET A 223 -2.23 5.84 20.38
C MET A 223 -3.30 6.81 19.85
N LEU A 224 -4.51 6.31 19.59
CA LEU A 224 -5.62 7.08 19.02
C LEU A 224 -6.09 8.20 19.96
N GLU A 225 -6.12 7.96 21.27
CA GLU A 225 -6.51 8.95 22.28
C GLU A 225 -5.59 10.18 22.31
N VAL A 226 -4.33 10.03 21.88
CA VAL A 226 -3.33 11.11 21.91
C VAL A 226 -2.99 11.67 20.54
N ALA A 227 -3.34 11.02 19.44
CA ALA A 227 -2.99 11.47 18.09
C ALA A 227 -3.81 12.69 17.63
N ASP A 228 -3.15 13.66 17.01
CA ASP A 228 -3.82 14.80 16.34
C ASP A 228 -4.03 14.52 14.84
N CYS A 229 -3.23 13.61 14.29
CA CYS A 229 -3.34 13.06 12.94
C CYS A 229 -2.97 11.58 12.98
N VAL A 230 -3.71 10.74 12.29
CA VAL A 230 -3.45 9.30 12.17
C VAL A 230 -3.14 8.98 10.72
N VAL A 231 -2.08 8.21 10.47
CA VAL A 231 -1.75 7.69 9.14
C VAL A 231 -1.74 6.17 9.15
N LEU A 232 -2.49 5.56 8.25
CA LEU A 232 -2.49 4.11 8.03
C LEU A 232 -1.43 3.72 7.02
N ALA A 233 -0.47 2.91 7.47
CA ALA A 233 0.63 2.35 6.68
C ALA A 233 0.83 0.85 6.96
N CYS A 234 -0.24 0.15 7.37
CA CYS A 234 -0.25 -1.27 7.69
C CYS A 234 -0.73 -2.13 6.50
N PRO A 235 -0.35 -3.42 6.44
CA PRO A 235 -0.98 -4.36 5.50
C PRO A 235 -2.48 -4.52 5.81
N HIS A 236 -3.25 -4.95 4.81
CA HIS A 236 -4.65 -5.35 5.03
C HIS A 236 -4.70 -6.85 5.34
N THR A 237 -5.17 -7.17 6.54
CA THR A 237 -5.35 -8.52 7.08
C THR A 237 -6.72 -8.57 7.75
N PRO A 238 -7.23 -9.75 8.14
CA PRO A 238 -8.46 -9.84 8.92
C PRO A 238 -8.46 -8.95 10.18
N GLU A 239 -7.30 -8.78 10.83
CA GLU A 239 -7.14 -7.96 12.03
C GLU A 239 -7.07 -6.45 11.74
N THR A 240 -6.73 -6.06 10.51
CA THR A 240 -6.67 -4.63 10.11
C THR A 240 -7.85 -4.20 9.25
N HIS A 241 -8.74 -5.12 8.89
CA HIS A 241 -10.02 -4.83 8.24
C HIS A 241 -10.88 -3.95 9.16
N HIS A 242 -11.29 -2.78 8.68
CA HIS A 242 -12.00 -1.75 9.47
C HIS A 242 -11.30 -1.45 10.81
N ILE A 243 -9.96 -1.43 10.82
CA ILE A 243 -9.18 -1.03 11.99
C ILE A 243 -9.51 0.39 12.45
N LEU A 244 -9.90 1.26 11.51
CA LEU A 244 -10.61 2.50 11.83
C LEU A 244 -12.10 2.29 11.55
N ASN A 245 -12.89 2.32 12.61
CA ASN A 245 -14.34 2.16 12.65
C ASN A 245 -14.97 3.08 13.70
N ARG A 246 -16.30 3.01 13.85
CA ARG A 246 -17.06 3.86 14.80
C ARG A 246 -16.49 3.84 16.22
N GLU A 247 -16.13 2.68 16.76
CA GLU A 247 -15.60 2.55 18.12
C GLU A 247 -14.24 3.24 18.24
N THR A 248 -13.39 3.09 17.23
CA THR A 248 -12.07 3.73 17.23
C THR A 248 -12.14 5.24 16.98
N PHE A 249 -13.08 5.73 16.18
CA PHE A 249 -13.27 7.17 16.02
C PHE A 249 -13.75 7.83 17.32
N ASN A 250 -14.60 7.14 18.10
CA ASN A 250 -15.12 7.64 19.37
C ASN A 250 -14.07 7.89 20.45
N VAL A 251 -12.89 7.26 20.37
CA VAL A 251 -11.79 7.47 21.33
C VAL A 251 -10.79 8.51 20.86
N MET A 252 -10.89 8.97 19.61
CA MET A 252 -9.97 9.98 19.06
C MET A 252 -10.31 11.37 19.60
N LYS A 253 -9.32 12.27 19.51
CA LYS A 253 -9.55 13.69 19.77
C LYS A 253 -10.54 14.27 18.77
N LYS A 254 -11.41 15.16 19.25
CA LYS A 254 -12.24 15.98 18.36
C LYS A 254 -11.37 16.84 17.44
N GLY A 255 -11.66 16.80 16.15
CA GLY A 255 -10.88 17.47 15.10
C GLY A 255 -9.60 16.73 14.68
N VAL A 256 -9.51 15.41 14.90
CA VAL A 256 -8.41 14.58 14.40
C VAL A 256 -8.36 14.60 12.88
N ARG A 257 -7.19 14.30 12.30
CA ARG A 257 -7.00 14.13 10.85
C ARG A 257 -6.68 12.69 10.51
N ILE A 258 -7.23 12.18 9.41
CA ILE A 258 -7.04 10.78 8.99
C ILE A 258 -6.38 10.75 7.61
N VAL A 259 -5.30 9.99 7.48
CA VAL A 259 -4.61 9.74 6.22
C VAL A 259 -4.54 8.25 5.96
N ASN A 260 -4.92 7.80 4.77
CA ASN A 260 -4.85 6.39 4.38
C ASN A 260 -4.06 6.23 3.08
N ILE A 261 -2.91 5.57 3.19
CA ILE A 261 -2.06 5.14 2.06
C ILE A 261 -1.88 3.62 2.04
N ALA A 262 -2.65 2.90 2.86
CA ALA A 262 -2.55 1.46 3.03
C ALA A 262 -3.53 0.75 2.08
N ARG A 263 -4.75 0.48 2.55
CA ARG A 263 -5.87 -0.09 1.79
C ARG A 263 -7.15 0.58 2.27
N GLY A 264 -8.10 0.83 1.37
CA GLY A 264 -9.37 1.44 1.74
C GLY A 264 -10.13 0.63 2.78
N LYS A 265 -10.13 -0.70 2.64
CA LYS A 265 -10.73 -1.66 3.58
C LYS A 265 -10.16 -1.63 5.01
N CYS A 266 -9.10 -0.87 5.28
CA CYS A 266 -8.67 -0.60 6.65
C CYS A 266 -9.58 0.41 7.37
N VAL A 267 -10.43 1.12 6.64
CA VAL A 267 -11.34 2.13 7.16
C VAL A 267 -12.77 1.72 6.82
N ASP A 268 -13.65 1.74 7.82
CA ASP A 268 -15.08 1.74 7.63
C ASP A 268 -15.50 3.13 7.12
N GLU A 269 -15.80 3.25 5.82
CA GLU A 269 -16.06 4.53 5.16
C GLU A 269 -17.35 5.21 5.64
N ASP A 270 -18.37 4.43 5.99
CA ASP A 270 -19.61 4.96 6.57
C ASP A 270 -19.32 5.56 7.95
N ALA A 271 -18.55 4.86 8.78
CA ALA A 271 -18.13 5.39 10.08
C ALA A 271 -17.22 6.62 9.95
N LEU A 272 -16.38 6.67 8.91
CA LEU A 272 -15.56 7.85 8.61
C LEU A 272 -16.44 9.04 8.20
N ALA A 273 -17.44 8.81 7.35
CA ALA A 273 -18.38 9.85 6.93
C ALA A 273 -19.13 10.46 8.12
N ASP A 274 -19.70 9.62 8.99
CA ASP A 274 -20.35 10.05 10.23
C ASP A 274 -19.41 10.89 11.12
N ALA A 275 -18.15 10.45 11.28
CA ALA A 275 -17.15 11.14 12.08
C ALA A 275 -16.71 12.48 11.46
N ILE A 276 -16.81 12.64 10.15
CA ILE A 276 -16.60 13.94 9.48
C ILE A 276 -17.79 14.85 9.75
N GLU A 277 -19.02 14.34 9.63
CA GLU A 277 -20.25 15.11 9.83
C GLU A 277 -20.39 15.65 11.26
N ASP A 278 -20.02 14.85 12.28
CA ASP A 278 -20.08 15.27 13.68
C ASP A 278 -18.86 16.12 14.15
N GLY A 279 -17.86 16.26 13.28
CA GLY A 279 -16.64 17.03 13.49
C GLY A 279 -15.59 16.34 14.37
N THR A 280 -15.73 15.05 14.64
CA THR A 280 -14.67 14.22 15.24
C THR A 280 -13.45 14.21 14.32
N VAL A 281 -13.64 14.00 13.02
CA VAL A 281 -12.61 14.10 11.98
C VAL A 281 -12.73 15.44 11.26
N ALA A 282 -11.71 16.29 11.40
CA ALA A 282 -11.70 17.60 10.75
C ALA A 282 -11.19 17.56 9.30
N GLY A 283 -10.34 16.58 8.96
CA GLY A 283 -9.75 16.51 7.62
C GLY A 283 -9.26 15.12 7.27
N VAL A 284 -9.38 14.77 6.00
CA VAL A 284 -8.98 13.47 5.46
C VAL A 284 -8.03 13.61 4.26
N GLY A 285 -7.14 12.65 4.11
CA GLY A 285 -6.31 12.47 2.93
C GLY A 285 -6.26 11.00 2.53
N LEU A 286 -6.98 10.62 1.47
CA LEU A 286 -7.14 9.22 1.05
C LEU A 286 -6.49 9.03 -0.32
N ASP A 287 -5.57 8.06 -0.41
CA ASP A 287 -5.00 7.57 -1.68
C ASP A 287 -5.68 6.27 -2.14
N VAL A 288 -6.43 5.64 -1.25
CA VAL A 288 -7.07 4.32 -1.42
C VAL A 288 -8.50 4.37 -0.86
N TYR A 289 -9.40 3.59 -1.46
CA TYR A 289 -10.85 3.58 -1.17
C TYR A 289 -11.36 2.14 -1.00
N HIS A 290 -12.47 1.96 -0.29
CA HIS A 290 -13.01 0.63 0.02
C HIS A 290 -13.30 -0.18 -1.26
N ASP A 291 -13.93 0.48 -2.24
CA ASP A 291 -14.28 -0.06 -3.56
C ASP A 291 -13.52 0.70 -4.68
N GLU A 292 -12.25 0.33 -4.89
CA GLU A 292 -11.36 0.87 -5.95
C GLU A 292 -11.36 0.06 -7.26
#